data_AF-A0A3N5QDS4-F1
#
_entry.id   AF-A0A3N5QDS4-F1
#
_cell.length_a   1.000
_cell.length_b   1.000
_cell.length_c   1.000
_cell.angle_alpha   90.00
_cell.angle_beta   90.00
_cell.angle_gamma   90.00
#
_symmetry.space_group_name_H-M   'P 1'
#
loop_
_entity.id
_entity.type
_entity.pdbx_description
1 polymer ?
#
loop_
_entity_poly.entity_id
_entity_poly.type
_entity_poly.pdbx_seq_one_letter_code
_entity_poly.pdbx_strand_id
1 'polypeptide(L)'
;MLIKFKLDDLKRIGRYLHKSYAIQFWGLEDFINVTPTVVTNAANLALFMTDVSQVLLCQYRQEDPNFSVLDLKAYYRGYRYVTEIKHMLPQKHDYNLVSRFFHKVAALGRIHPVIEPVSLG
;
A
#
# COMPACT_ATOMS: atom_id res chain seq x y z
N MET A 1 -30.04 -1.93 5.51
CA MET A 1 -29.21 -1.75 6.72
C MET A 1 -28.13 -0.72 6.40
N LEU A 2 -28.43 0.55 6.62
CA LEU A 2 -27.53 1.68 6.38
C LEU A 2 -26.55 1.78 7.55
N ILE A 3 -25.26 1.51 7.31
CA ILE A 3 -24.23 1.86 8.28
C ILE A 3 -24.03 3.37 8.14
N LYS A 4 -24.82 4.15 8.90
CA LYS A 4 -24.38 5.49 9.31
C LYS A 4 -23.16 5.26 10.19
N PHE A 5 -21.96 5.41 9.64
CA PHE A 5 -20.77 5.57 10.48
C PHE A 5 -20.91 6.90 11.21
N LYS A 6 -21.54 6.90 12.39
CA LYS A 6 -21.47 8.06 13.28
C LYS A 6 -20.04 8.12 13.79
N LEU A 7 -19.51 9.34 13.87
CA LEU A 7 -18.17 9.61 14.39
C LEU A 7 -17.94 8.95 15.76
N ASP A 8 -19.01 8.78 16.54
CA ASP A 8 -19.04 8.15 17.86
C ASP A 8 -18.84 6.62 17.83
N ASP A 9 -19.24 5.93 16.76
CA ASP A 9 -19.09 4.47 16.61
C ASP A 9 -17.63 4.05 16.39
N LEU A 10 -16.80 4.95 15.85
CA LEU A 10 -15.36 4.70 15.65
C LEU A 10 -14.54 4.91 16.94
N LYS A 11 -15.04 5.73 17.87
CA LYS A 11 -14.36 6.02 19.15
C LYS A 11 -14.32 4.81 20.08
N ARG A 12 -15.37 3.98 20.03
CA ARG A 12 -15.59 2.85 20.94
C ARG A 12 -14.71 1.62 20.65
N ILE A 13 -14.03 1.57 19.51
CA ILE A 13 -13.31 0.36 19.03
C ILE A 13 -11.79 0.60 18.91
N GLY A 14 -11.26 1.71 19.44
CA GLY A 14 -9.83 2.02 19.33
C GLY A 14 -9.35 2.29 17.89
N ARG A 15 -10.27 2.59 16.96
CA ARG A 15 -10.02 2.67 15.51
C ARG A 15 -9.61 4.06 15.00
N TYR A 16 -9.19 4.96 15.88
CA TYR A 16 -8.77 6.31 15.46
C TYR A 16 -7.54 6.27 14.53
N LEU A 17 -6.52 5.47 14.89
CA LEU A 17 -5.37 5.22 14.02
C LEU A 17 -5.81 4.60 12.69
N HIS A 18 -6.71 3.62 12.72
CA HIS A 18 -7.22 2.96 11.51
C HIS A 18 -7.89 3.94 10.54
N LYS A 19 -8.67 4.90 11.06
CA LYS A 19 -9.27 5.97 10.26
C LYS A 19 -8.22 6.91 9.67
N SER A 20 -7.22 7.34 10.47
CA SER A 20 -6.15 8.21 9.97
C SER A 20 -5.37 7.55 8.83
N TYR A 21 -5.14 6.24 8.89
CA TYR A 21 -4.50 5.49 7.81
C TYR A 21 -5.39 5.38 6.57
N ALA A 22 -6.69 5.16 6.73
CA ALA A 22 -7.64 5.13 5.62
C ALA A 22 -7.70 6.48 4.87
N ILE A 23 -7.64 7.59 5.60
CA ILE A 23 -7.54 8.93 5.01
C ILE A 23 -6.18 9.12 4.34
N GLN A 24 -5.11 9.04 5.13
CA GLN A 24 -3.76 9.39 4.69
C GLN A 24 -3.24 8.54 3.54
N PHE A 25 -3.55 7.24 3.55
CA PHE A 25 -3.00 6.32 2.56
C PHE A 25 -4.00 5.92 1.49
N TRP A 26 -5.30 5.90 1.77
CA TRP A 26 -6.31 5.33 0.86
C TRP A 26 -7.31 6.35 0.31
N GLY A 27 -7.06 7.64 0.49
CA GLY A 27 -7.78 8.73 -0.19
C GLY A 27 -9.23 8.86 0.26
N LEU A 28 -9.55 8.46 1.49
CA LEU A 28 -10.93 8.53 1.99
C LEU A 28 -11.48 9.97 1.98
N GLU A 29 -10.61 10.96 2.15
CA GLU A 29 -11.01 12.38 2.10
C GLU A 29 -11.48 12.84 0.72
N ASP A 30 -11.06 12.19 -0.36
CA ASP A 30 -11.40 12.57 -1.73
C ASP A 30 -12.89 12.33 -2.06
N PHE A 31 -13.58 11.50 -1.27
CA PHE A 31 -14.94 11.05 -1.56
C PHE A 31 -16.02 11.79 -0.75
N ILE A 32 -15.66 12.70 0.14
CA ILE A 32 -16.59 13.29 1.14
C ILE A 32 -17.68 14.19 0.53
N ASN A 33 -17.53 14.64 -0.72
CA ASN A 33 -18.46 15.55 -1.40
C ASN A 33 -19.37 14.87 -2.45
N VAL A 34 -19.42 13.53 -2.47
CA VAL A 34 -20.19 12.75 -3.45
C VAL A 34 -21.51 12.26 -2.81
N THR A 35 -22.29 11.46 -3.55
CA THR A 35 -23.52 10.83 -3.03
C THR A 35 -23.23 9.93 -1.81
N PRO A 36 -24.18 9.79 -0.87
CA PRO A 36 -23.97 9.00 0.35
C PRO A 36 -23.54 7.54 0.10
N THR A 37 -24.05 6.93 -0.97
CA THR A 37 -23.68 5.56 -1.36
C THR A 37 -22.22 5.46 -1.78
N VAL A 38 -21.72 6.43 -2.55
CA VAL A 38 -20.31 6.47 -2.99
C VAL A 38 -19.39 6.69 -1.79
N VAL A 39 -19.73 7.62 -0.90
CA VAL A 39 -18.99 7.86 0.36
C VAL A 39 -18.88 6.57 1.18
N THR A 40 -19.99 5.84 1.33
CA THR A 40 -20.03 4.59 2.12
C THR A 40 -19.17 3.50 1.49
N ASN A 41 -19.23 3.34 0.17
CA ASN A 41 -18.43 2.34 -0.54
C ASN A 41 -16.93 2.66 -0.46
N ALA A 42 -16.56 3.93 -0.66
CA ALA A 42 -15.18 4.39 -0.52
C ALA A 42 -14.65 4.20 0.91
N ALA A 43 -15.47 4.51 1.93
CA ALA A 43 -15.13 4.28 3.33
C ALA A 43 -14.87 2.80 3.63
N ASN A 44 -15.77 1.92 3.19
CA ASN A 44 -15.62 0.48 3.39
C ASN A 44 -14.36 -0.06 2.70
N LEU A 45 -14.10 0.38 1.46
CA LEU A 45 -12.91 -0.02 0.72
C LEU A 45 -11.62 0.50 1.38
N ALA A 46 -11.57 1.77 1.77
CA ALA A 46 -10.39 2.35 2.40
C ALA A 46 -10.04 1.69 3.75
N LEU A 47 -11.07 1.37 4.55
CA LEU A 47 -10.90 0.61 5.79
C LEU A 47 -10.39 -0.81 5.50
N PHE A 48 -11.00 -1.53 4.55
CA PHE A 48 -10.54 -2.86 4.15
C PHE A 48 -9.09 -2.86 3.66
N MET A 49 -8.72 -1.91 2.79
CA MET A 49 -7.34 -1.78 2.30
C MET A 49 -6.35 -1.44 3.42
N THR A 50 -6.81 -0.76 4.48
CA THR A 50 -5.99 -0.51 5.66
C THR A 50 -5.72 -1.79 6.43
N ASP A 51 -6.74 -2.63 6.67
CA ASP A 51 -6.57 -3.94 7.31
C ASP A 51 -5.64 -4.85 6.51
N VAL A 52 -5.85 -4.96 5.18
CA VAL A 52 -4.97 -5.73 4.28
C VAL A 52 -3.53 -5.27 4.38
N SER A 53 -3.30 -3.94 4.44
CA SER A 53 -1.96 -3.39 4.57
C SER A 53 -1.31 -3.80 5.88
N GLN A 54 -2.04 -3.75 7.01
CA GLN A 54 -1.48 -4.13 8.32
C GLN A 54 -1.05 -5.59 8.33
N VAL A 55 -1.86 -6.50 7.77
CA VAL A 55 -1.53 -7.92 7.67
C VAL A 55 -0.25 -8.13 6.85
N LEU A 56 -0.14 -7.47 5.69
CA LEU A 56 1.06 -7.59 4.85
C LEU A 56 2.30 -7.00 5.54
N LEU A 57 2.16 -5.86 6.23
CA LEU A 57 3.24 -5.22 6.96
C LEU A 57 3.84 -6.14 8.04
N CYS A 58 3.04 -7.01 8.67
CA CYS A 58 3.55 -7.97 9.65
C CYS A 58 4.64 -8.89 9.07
N GLN A 59 4.59 -9.22 7.78
CA GLN A 59 5.61 -10.04 7.12
C GLN A 59 6.86 -9.22 6.83
N TYR A 60 6.72 -8.07 6.16
CA TYR A 60 7.88 -7.26 5.75
C TYR A 60 8.64 -6.65 6.95
N ARG A 61 7.94 -6.34 8.05
CA ARG A 61 8.56 -5.78 9.25
C ARG A 61 9.39 -6.76 10.07
N GLN A 62 9.35 -8.04 9.75
CA GLN A 62 10.28 -9.02 10.34
C GLN A 62 11.72 -8.73 9.93
N GLU A 63 11.91 -8.28 8.69
CA GLU A 63 13.22 -7.97 8.11
C GLU A 63 13.53 -6.47 8.15
N ASP A 64 12.51 -5.62 7.98
CA ASP A 64 12.65 -4.16 7.98
C ASP A 64 11.63 -3.51 8.92
N PRO A 65 11.96 -3.30 10.21
CA PRO A 65 11.02 -2.78 11.21
C PRO A 65 10.39 -1.43 10.85
N ASN A 66 11.06 -0.63 10.02
CA ASN A 66 10.59 0.70 9.61
C ASN A 66 9.72 0.65 8.34
N PHE A 67 9.54 -0.51 7.72
CA PHE A 67 8.76 -0.66 6.49
C PHE A 67 7.33 -0.13 6.67
N SER A 68 6.94 0.82 5.82
CA SER A 68 5.68 1.55 5.91
C SER A 68 4.66 1.14 4.84
N VAL A 69 3.41 1.61 4.97
CA VAL A 69 2.38 1.44 3.94
C VAL A 69 2.82 2.07 2.61
N LEU A 70 3.61 3.16 2.64
CA LEU A 70 4.12 3.81 1.44
C LEU A 70 5.20 2.96 0.76
N ASP A 71 6.07 2.31 1.55
CA ASP A 71 7.04 1.35 1.02
C ASP A 71 6.35 0.11 0.44
N LEU A 72 5.28 -0.38 1.09
CA LEU A 72 4.45 -1.47 0.58
C LEU A 72 3.82 -1.12 -0.78
N LYS A 73 3.29 0.11 -0.91
CA LYS A 73 2.77 0.61 -2.19
C LYS A 73 3.86 0.73 -3.24
N ALA A 74 5.03 1.24 -2.88
CA ALA A 74 6.18 1.33 -3.77
C ALA A 74 6.63 -0.05 -4.27
N TYR A 75 6.62 -1.06 -3.40
CA TYR A 75 6.93 -2.44 -3.73
C TYR A 75 6.02 -3.00 -4.83
N TYR A 76 4.70 -2.96 -4.61
CA TYR A 76 3.74 -3.49 -5.60
C TYR A 76 3.68 -2.65 -6.87
N ARG A 77 3.86 -1.32 -6.78
CA ARG A 77 3.99 -0.44 -7.96
C ARG A 77 5.23 -0.79 -8.77
N GLY A 78 6.39 -0.99 -8.13
CA GLY A 78 7.62 -1.39 -8.79
C GLY A 78 7.47 -2.72 -9.53
N TYR A 79 6.85 -3.71 -8.89
CA TYR A 79 6.52 -4.98 -9.54
C TYR A 79 5.63 -4.78 -10.77
N ARG A 80 4.55 -3.99 -10.64
CA ARG A 80 3.63 -3.70 -11.75
C ARG A 80 4.34 -3.00 -12.90
N TYR A 81 5.11 -1.94 -12.62
CA TYR A 81 5.82 -1.17 -13.64
C TYR A 81 6.83 -2.02 -14.40
N VAL A 82 7.63 -2.84 -13.71
CA VAL A 82 8.60 -3.70 -14.40
C VAL A 82 7.90 -4.79 -15.22
N THR A 83 6.75 -5.30 -14.74
CA THR A 83 5.94 -6.25 -15.50
C THR A 83 5.38 -5.61 -16.78
N GLU A 84 4.85 -4.39 -16.71
CA GLU A 84 4.37 -3.66 -17.89
C GLU A 84 5.51 -3.34 -18.87
N ILE A 85 6.66 -2.88 -18.37
CA ILE A 85 7.85 -2.61 -19.19
C ILE A 85 8.27 -3.90 -19.92
N LYS A 86 8.26 -5.05 -19.26
CA LYS A 86 8.57 -6.34 -19.90
C LYS A 86 7.70 -6.60 -21.13
N HIS A 87 6.42 -6.20 -21.12
CA HIS A 87 5.50 -6.36 -22.24
C HIS A 87 5.71 -5.34 -23.37
N MET A 88 6.25 -4.16 -23.06
CA MET A 88 6.47 -3.07 -24.03
C MET A 88 7.79 -3.21 -24.79
N LEU A 89 8.72 -4.02 -24.30
CA LEU A 89 10.03 -4.11 -24.90
C LEU A 89 10.02 -4.94 -26.20
N PRO A 90 10.70 -4.46 -27.26
CA PRO A 90 10.61 -5.04 -28.60
C PRO A 90 11.33 -6.39 -28.76
N GLN A 91 12.20 -6.77 -27.81
CA GLN A 91 12.93 -8.04 -27.86
C GLN A 91 12.41 -9.03 -26.83
N LYS A 92 12.58 -10.34 -27.09
CA LYS A 92 12.24 -11.38 -26.11
C LYS A 92 13.26 -11.31 -24.97
N HIS A 93 12.92 -10.59 -23.91
CA HIS A 93 13.80 -10.42 -22.76
C HIS A 93 13.88 -11.67 -21.91
N ASP A 94 15.06 -11.83 -21.31
CA ASP A 94 15.39 -12.84 -20.32
C ASP A 94 14.30 -12.92 -19.23
N TYR A 95 13.83 -14.13 -18.92
CA TYR A 95 12.69 -14.37 -18.04
C TYR A 95 12.86 -13.73 -16.64
N ASN A 96 14.11 -13.50 -16.25
CA ASN A 96 14.51 -12.91 -14.97
C ASN A 96 14.45 -11.37 -14.90
N LEU A 97 14.06 -10.65 -15.96
CA LEU A 97 14.05 -9.17 -15.98
C LEU A 97 13.29 -8.60 -14.77
N VAL A 98 12.12 -9.15 -14.47
CA VAL A 98 11.31 -8.74 -13.32
C VAL A 98 12.10 -8.90 -12.03
N SER A 99 12.69 -10.07 -11.79
CA SER A 99 13.49 -10.33 -10.58
C SER A 99 14.67 -9.37 -10.42
N ARG A 100 15.30 -8.95 -11.54
CA ARG A 100 16.49 -8.10 -11.52
C ARG A 100 16.16 -6.62 -11.24
N PHE A 101 15.05 -6.13 -11.77
CA PHE A 101 14.75 -4.71 -11.77
C PHE A 101 13.68 -4.31 -10.76
N PHE A 102 12.81 -5.23 -10.30
CA PHE A 102 11.71 -4.83 -9.44
C PHE A 102 12.19 -4.20 -8.14
N HIS A 103 13.24 -4.73 -7.48
CA HIS A 103 13.76 -4.16 -6.25
C HIS A 103 14.30 -2.74 -6.46
N LYS A 104 15.00 -2.51 -7.59
CA LYS A 104 15.53 -1.19 -7.94
C LYS A 104 14.40 -0.19 -8.19
N VAL A 105 13.38 -0.57 -8.96
CA VAL A 105 12.23 0.30 -9.25
C VAL A 105 11.38 0.53 -8.01
N ALA A 106 11.16 -0.49 -7.19
CA ALA A 106 10.47 -0.36 -5.91
C ALA A 106 11.20 0.62 -4.98
N ALA A 107 12.53 0.53 -4.88
CA ALA A 107 13.35 1.40 -4.05
C ALA A 107 13.21 2.89 -4.41
N LEU A 108 12.95 3.23 -5.67
CA LEU A 108 12.73 4.64 -6.09
C LEU A 108 11.49 5.27 -5.44
N GLY A 109 10.48 4.48 -5.12
CA GLY A 109 9.24 4.96 -4.50
C GLY A 109 9.20 4.80 -2.98
N ARG A 110 10.24 4.19 -2.39
CA ARG A 110 10.32 4.00 -0.94
C ARG A 110 10.63 5.31 -0.23
N ILE A 111 10.14 5.42 0.99
CA ILE A 111 10.44 6.56 1.88
C ILE A 111 11.52 6.16 2.88
N HIS A 112 11.52 4.91 3.32
CA HIS A 112 12.57 4.40 4.18
C HIS A 112 13.71 3.83 3.33
N PRO A 113 14.98 4.10 3.71
CA PRO A 113 16.13 3.55 3.01
C PRO A 113 16.07 2.03 3.01
N VAL A 114 16.59 1.42 1.95
CA VAL A 114 16.72 -0.04 1.88
C VAL A 114 17.78 -0.46 2.88
N ILE A 115 17.43 -1.39 3.77
CA ILE A 115 18.43 -2.09 4.59
C ILE A 115 19.20 -3.00 3.63
N GLU A 116 20.39 -2.58 3.21
CA GLU A 116 21.28 -3.45 2.47
C GLU A 116 21.77 -4.57 3.41
N PRO A 117 21.78 -5.83 2.96
CA PRO A 117 22.41 -6.88 3.74
C PRO A 117 23.87 -6.48 3.95
N VAL A 118 24.33 -6.49 5.20
CA VAL A 118 25.73 -6.20 5.53
C VAL A 118 26.61 -7.13 4.70
N SER A 119 27.40 -6.56 3.79
CA SER A 119 28.44 -7.29 3.08
C SER A 119 29.40 -7.87 4.11
N LEU A 120 29.31 -9.17 4.37
CA LEU A 120 30.38 -9.91 5.04
C LEU A 120 31.58 -9.84 4.10
N GLY A 121 32.55 -9.00 4.45
CA GLY A 121 33.84 -8.86 3.75
C GLY A 121 34.69 -10.12 3.85
#